data_AF-A0A5J4P7C0-F1
#
_entry.id   AF-A0A5J4P7C0-F1
#
_cell.length_a   1.000
_cell.length_b   1.000
_cell.length_c   1.000
_cell.angle_alpha   90.00
_cell.angle_beta   90.00
_cell.angle_gamma   90.00
#
_symmetry.space_group_name_H-M   'P 1'
#
loop_
_entity.id
_entity.type
_entity.pdbx_description
1 polymer ?
#
loop_
_entity_poly.entity_id
_entity_poly.type
_entity_poly.pdbx_seq_one_letter_code
_entity_poly.pdbx_strand_id
1 'polypeptide(L)'
;HKHGNYYYMFASIGTCCEGVNSTYTTVVGRSTALFGPYLNKNGESMTDNHHEVFIRGNSRFAGTGHNSEIVTDDEGNDWIFYHALDRKDANGRALMLDCVWWVNDWPQVIDAVPSLKAKAPVFIKQ
;
A
#
# COMPACT_ATOMS: atom_id res chain seq x y z
N HIS A 1 -6.81 -7.00 5.31
CA HIS A 1 -7.26 -6.02 6.32
C HIS A 1 -8.79 -5.90 6.27
N LYS A 2 -9.49 -5.60 7.38
CA LYS A 2 -10.95 -5.42 7.42
C LYS A 2 -11.28 -3.97 7.78
N HIS A 3 -12.06 -3.30 6.95
CA HIS A 3 -12.55 -1.94 7.19
C HIS A 3 -14.02 -1.83 6.75
N GLY A 4 -14.90 -1.47 7.67
CA GLY A 4 -16.35 -1.50 7.46
C GLY A 4 -16.86 -2.89 7.06
N ASN A 5 -17.60 -2.95 5.95
CA ASN A 5 -18.19 -4.18 5.40
C ASN A 5 -17.26 -4.97 4.47
N TYR A 6 -16.02 -4.50 4.27
CA TYR A 6 -15.11 -5.07 3.28
C TYR A 6 -13.84 -5.65 3.91
N TYR A 7 -13.37 -6.72 3.29
CA TYR A 7 -12.02 -7.25 3.39
C TYR A 7 -11.20 -6.71 2.21
N TYR A 8 -9.99 -6.24 2.49
CA TYR A 8 -9.05 -5.71 1.52
C TYR A 8 -7.87 -6.66 1.37
N MET A 9 -7.62 -7.07 0.13
CA MET A 9 -6.45 -7.84 -0.28
C MET A 9 -5.44 -6.87 -0.90
N PHE A 10 -4.30 -6.72 -0.25
CA PHE A 10 -3.15 -6.04 -0.81
C PHE A 10 -2.24 -7.07 -1.47
N ALA A 11 -1.72 -6.74 -2.65
CA ALA A 11 -0.78 -7.58 -3.37
C ALA A 11 0.36 -6.73 -3.92
N SER A 12 1.49 -7.36 -4.22
CA SER A 12 2.58 -6.73 -4.95
C SER A 12 2.70 -7.39 -6.32
N ILE A 13 2.61 -6.59 -7.37
CA ILE A 13 2.70 -7.03 -8.77
C ILE A 13 3.96 -6.46 -9.44
N GLY A 14 4.30 -7.01 -10.62
CA GLY A 14 5.48 -6.61 -11.38
C GLY A 14 6.74 -7.34 -10.94
N THR A 15 7.89 -6.86 -11.41
CA THR A 15 9.19 -7.48 -11.16
C THR A 15 9.78 -7.00 -9.83
N CYS A 16 10.11 -7.96 -8.95
CA CYS A 16 10.91 -7.72 -7.75
C CYS A 16 12.39 -8.02 -8.03
N CYS A 17 13.28 -7.44 -7.22
CA CYS A 17 14.71 -7.77 -7.18
C CYS A 17 15.55 -7.31 -8.39
N GLU A 18 15.05 -6.39 -9.20
CA GLU A 18 15.79 -5.80 -10.34
C GLU A 18 16.44 -4.45 -9.99
N GLY A 19 16.68 -4.19 -8.70
CA GLY A 19 17.22 -2.92 -8.23
C GLY A 19 16.37 -1.73 -8.66
N VAL A 20 16.99 -0.72 -9.28
CA VAL A 20 16.34 0.50 -9.78
C VAL A 20 15.32 0.27 -10.90
N ASN A 21 15.37 -0.89 -11.56
CA ASN A 21 14.46 -1.27 -12.65
C ASN A 21 13.22 -2.02 -12.14
N SER A 22 13.16 -2.33 -10.84
CA SER A 22 12.02 -3.04 -10.26
C SER A 22 10.71 -2.29 -10.53
N THR A 23 9.76 -2.98 -11.17
CA THR A 23 8.42 -2.44 -11.47
C THR A 23 7.41 -2.71 -10.35
N TYR A 24 7.90 -3.24 -9.22
CA TYR A 24 7.10 -3.59 -8.05
C TYR A 24 6.15 -2.46 -7.63
N THR A 25 4.86 -2.79 -7.63
CA THR A 25 3.77 -1.87 -7.32
C THR A 25 2.82 -2.57 -6.34
N THR A 26 2.41 -1.85 -5.31
CA THR A 26 1.40 -2.34 -4.36
C THR A 26 0.02 -2.01 -4.89
N VAL A 27 -0.84 -3.03 -4.95
CA VAL A 27 -2.20 -2.95 -5.50
C VAL A 27 -3.21 -3.47 -4.49
N VAL A 28 -4.47 -3.10 -4.66
CA VAL A 28 -5.54 -3.46 -3.75
C VAL A 28 -6.84 -3.79 -4.49
N GLY A 29 -7.59 -4.73 -3.94
CA GLY A 29 -9.00 -4.97 -4.24
C GLY A 29 -9.75 -5.32 -2.96
N ARG A 30 -11.08 -5.32 -3.03
CA ARG A 30 -11.93 -5.56 -1.85
C ARG A 30 -13.04 -6.56 -2.10
N SER A 31 -13.51 -7.21 -1.04
CA SER A 31 -14.62 -8.16 -1.05
C SER A 31 -15.46 -8.02 0.21
N THR A 32 -16.77 -8.28 0.14
CA THR A 32 -17.61 -8.39 1.34
C THR A 32 -17.50 -9.75 2.03
N ALA A 33 -16.87 -10.74 1.38
CA ALA A 33 -16.61 -12.06 1.93
C ALA A 33 -15.10 -12.29 2.06
N LEU A 34 -14.66 -12.87 3.19
CA LEU A 34 -13.25 -13.12 3.44
C LEU A 34 -12.59 -13.97 2.33
N PHE A 35 -13.33 -14.93 1.78
CA PHE A 35 -12.86 -15.82 0.72
C PHE A 35 -13.01 -15.25 -0.69
N GLY A 36 -13.45 -13.99 -0.83
CA GLY A 36 -13.62 -13.33 -2.12
C GLY A 36 -14.99 -13.56 -2.78
N PRO A 37 -15.13 -13.17 -4.06
CA PRO A 37 -14.08 -12.64 -4.93
C PRO A 37 -13.63 -11.23 -4.51
N TYR A 38 -12.34 -10.92 -4.70
CA TYR A 38 -11.78 -9.59 -4.50
C TYR A 38 -11.78 -8.83 -5.82
N LEU A 39 -12.44 -7.66 -5.84
CA LEU A 39 -12.71 -6.90 -7.05
C LEU A 39 -12.06 -5.51 -7.00
N ASN A 40 -11.82 -4.91 -8.17
CA ASN A 40 -11.47 -3.50 -8.31
C ASN A 40 -12.72 -2.59 -8.24
N LYS A 41 -12.58 -1.28 -8.49
CA LYS A 41 -13.72 -0.34 -8.48
C LYS A 41 -14.75 -0.59 -9.58
N ASN A 42 -14.34 -1.21 -10.69
CA ASN A 42 -15.22 -1.54 -11.82
C ASN A 42 -15.92 -2.89 -11.65
N GLY A 43 -15.66 -3.61 -10.56
CA GLY A 43 -16.24 -4.94 -10.31
C GLY A 43 -15.50 -6.09 -11.02
N GLU A 44 -14.28 -5.85 -11.48
CA GLU A 44 -13.45 -6.83 -12.18
C GLU A 44 -12.52 -7.57 -11.21
N SER A 45 -12.21 -8.84 -11.49
CA SER A 45 -11.51 -9.72 -10.55
C SER A 45 -10.01 -9.47 -10.44
N MET A 46 -9.49 -9.45 -9.21
CA MET A 46 -8.04 -9.46 -8.95
C MET A 46 -7.35 -10.73 -9.44
N THR A 47 -8.05 -11.85 -9.55
CA THR A 47 -7.47 -13.10 -10.11
C THR A 47 -7.11 -12.94 -11.58
N ASP A 48 -7.81 -12.02 -12.27
CA ASP A 48 -7.59 -11.69 -13.68
C ASP A 48 -6.69 -10.45 -13.81
N ASN A 49 -5.96 -10.12 -12.73
CA ASN A 49 -5.06 -8.98 -12.61
C ASN A 49 -5.76 -7.60 -12.73
N HIS A 50 -7.05 -7.51 -12.40
CA HIS A 50 -7.76 -6.25 -12.27
C HIS A 50 -7.73 -5.74 -10.82
N HIS A 51 -7.14 -4.57 -10.61
CA HIS A 51 -6.89 -4.04 -9.27
C HIS A 51 -6.76 -2.52 -9.27
N GLU A 52 -6.88 -1.90 -8.10
CA GLU A 52 -6.51 -0.50 -7.90
C GLU A 52 -5.01 -0.40 -7.57
N VAL A 53 -4.32 0.60 -8.12
CA VAL A 53 -2.97 0.93 -7.67
C VAL A 53 -3.08 1.62 -6.31
N PHE A 54 -2.42 1.05 -5.30
CA PHE A 54 -2.40 1.61 -3.96
C PHE A 54 -1.15 2.46 -3.74
N ILE A 55 0.03 1.92 -4.04
CA ILE A 55 1.32 2.64 -3.97
C ILE A 55 2.20 2.18 -5.12
N ARG A 56 2.64 3.12 -5.96
CA ARG A 56 3.64 2.93 -7.02
C ARG A 56 4.92 3.70 -6.70
N GLY A 57 6.02 3.36 -7.36
CA GLY A 57 7.25 4.11 -7.25
C GLY A 57 7.14 5.56 -7.75
N ASN A 58 8.08 6.40 -7.31
CA ASN A 58 8.26 7.78 -7.75
C ASN A 58 9.73 8.06 -8.15
N SER A 59 10.09 9.33 -8.33
CA SER A 59 11.43 9.75 -8.76
C SER A 59 12.53 9.47 -7.74
N ARG A 60 12.18 9.23 -6.47
CA ARG A 60 13.13 8.87 -5.41
C ARG A 60 13.07 7.39 -5.04
N PHE A 61 11.87 6.82 -4.95
CA PHE A 61 11.65 5.47 -4.46
C PHE A 61 11.12 4.55 -5.55
N ALA A 62 11.75 3.39 -5.75
CA ALA A 62 11.34 2.38 -6.72
C ALA A 62 10.86 1.11 -6.02
N GLY A 63 10.11 0.26 -6.74
CA GLY A 63 9.79 -1.10 -6.29
C GLY A 63 9.07 -1.18 -4.96
N THR A 64 7.94 -0.47 -4.82
CA THR A 64 7.14 -0.42 -3.60
C THR A 64 6.33 -1.71 -3.42
N GLY A 65 6.53 -2.44 -2.32
CA GLY A 65 5.79 -3.69 -2.10
C GLY A 65 6.07 -4.39 -0.78
N HIS A 66 5.54 -5.61 -0.67
CA HIS A 66 5.57 -6.46 0.53
C HIS A 66 5.13 -5.65 1.76
N ASN A 67 3.92 -5.11 1.68
CA ASN A 67 3.34 -4.32 2.74
C ASN A 67 2.93 -5.19 3.94
N SER A 68 2.84 -4.54 5.10
CA SER A 68 2.27 -5.10 6.33
C SER A 68 0.74 -5.07 6.29
N GLU A 69 0.12 -5.49 7.38
CA GLU A 69 -1.22 -5.01 7.70
C GLU A 69 -1.27 -3.49 7.92
N ILE A 70 -2.47 -2.91 7.83
CA ILE A 70 -2.70 -1.52 8.24
C ILE A 70 -2.76 -1.48 9.77
N VAL A 71 -2.08 -0.48 10.35
CA VAL A 71 -2.01 -0.24 11.80
C VAL A 71 -2.62 1.13 12.09
N THR A 72 -3.52 1.20 13.06
CA THR A 72 -4.14 2.43 13.52
C THR A 72 -3.36 3.01 14.71
N ASP A 73 -3.08 4.32 14.68
CA ASP A 73 -2.45 5.04 15.79
C ASP A 73 -3.46 5.48 16.87
N ASP A 74 -2.99 6.08 17.96
CA ASP A 74 -3.85 6.45 19.10
C ASP A 74 -4.81 7.62 18.80
N GLU A 75 -4.61 8.33 17.69
CA GLU A 75 -5.54 9.36 17.19
C GLU A 75 -6.52 8.82 16.14
N GLY A 76 -6.46 7.51 15.84
CA GLY A 76 -7.35 6.87 14.87
C GLY A 76 -6.89 7.01 13.41
N ASN A 77 -5.65 7.45 13.16
CA ASN A 77 -5.11 7.49 11.80
C ASN A 77 -4.57 6.12 11.41
N ASP A 78 -4.86 5.69 10.19
CA ASP A 78 -4.37 4.42 9.65
C ASP A 78 -3.02 4.59 8.94
N TRP A 79 -2.15 3.61 9.09
CA TRP A 79 -0.79 3.61 8.57
C TRP A 79 -0.45 2.27 7.92
N ILE A 80 0.35 2.32 6.86
CA ILE A 80 0.85 1.13 6.16
C ILE A 80 2.38 1.13 6.14
N PHE A 81 2.98 0.00 6.48
CA PHE A 81 4.41 -0.24 6.29
C PHE A 81 4.63 -1.05 5.02
N TYR A 82 5.70 -0.75 4.31
CA TYR A 82 6.14 -1.49 3.12
C TYR A 82 7.61 -1.18 2.86
N HIS A 83 8.22 -1.83 1.87
CA HIS A 83 9.58 -1.48 1.48
C HIS A 83 9.64 -0.79 0.12
N ALA A 84 10.68 0.01 -0.07
CA ALA A 84 11.05 0.56 -1.37
C ALA A 84 12.58 0.67 -1.49
N LEU A 85 13.07 0.88 -2.71
CA LEU A 85 14.48 1.15 -2.98
C LEU A 85 14.70 2.65 -3.19
N ASP A 86 15.53 3.29 -2.35
CA ASP A 86 15.92 4.69 -2.59
C ASP A 86 16.92 4.73 -3.76
N ARG A 87 16.53 5.39 -4.84
CA ARG A 87 17.34 5.54 -6.06
C ARG A 87 18.64 6.32 -5.81
N LYS A 88 18.72 7.10 -4.72
CA LYS A 88 19.92 7.86 -4.34
C LYS A 88 20.84 7.10 -3.38
N ASP A 89 20.30 6.12 -2.68
CA ASP A 89 21.04 5.29 -1.71
C ASP A 89 20.63 3.84 -1.89
N ALA A 90 21.30 3.16 -2.82
CA ALA A 90 20.98 1.80 -3.22
C ALA A 90 21.45 0.73 -2.21
N ASN A 91 21.73 1.10 -0.96
CA ASN A 91 22.13 0.19 0.12
C ASN A 91 20.94 -0.61 0.67
N GLY A 92 20.28 -1.35 -0.23
CA GLY A 92 19.16 -2.21 0.10
C GLY A 92 17.80 -1.50 0.07
N ARG A 93 16.84 -2.10 0.75
CA ARG A 93 15.45 -1.64 0.80
C ARG A 93 15.23 -0.81 2.06
N ALA A 94 14.69 0.38 1.90
CA ALA A 94 14.25 1.22 3.01
C ALA A 94 12.87 0.74 3.52
N LEU A 95 12.69 0.76 4.84
CA LEU A 95 11.36 0.67 5.43
C LEU A 95 10.64 2.00 5.19
N MET A 96 9.44 1.91 4.64
CA MET A 96 8.57 3.03 4.32
C MET A 96 7.34 3.01 5.22
N LEU A 97 6.76 4.18 5.44
CA LEU A 97 5.55 4.38 6.23
C LEU A 97 4.74 5.52 5.62
N ASP A 98 3.47 5.26 5.35
CA ASP A 98 2.54 6.26 4.81
C ASP A 98 1.19 6.19 5.54
N CYS A 99 0.55 7.35 5.69
CA CYS A 99 -0.80 7.46 6.20
C CYS A 99 -1.79 7.00 5.13
N VAL A 100 -2.78 6.21 5.53
CA VAL A 100 -3.83 5.68 4.68
C VAL A 100 -5.11 6.50 4.87
N TRP A 101 -5.65 6.99 3.76
CA TRP A 101 -6.91 7.71 3.71
C TRP A 101 -7.99 6.82 3.10
N TRP A 102 -9.18 6.84 3.69
CA TRP A 102 -10.32 6.08 3.19
C TRP A 102 -11.28 7.00 2.43
N VAL A 103 -11.44 6.75 1.13
CA VAL A 103 -12.35 7.52 0.26
C VAL A 103 -13.32 6.56 -0.39
N ASN A 104 -14.62 6.68 -0.11
CA ASN A 104 -15.66 5.76 -0.59
C ASN A 104 -15.32 4.28 -0.28
N ASP A 105 -14.83 4.03 0.94
CA ASP A 105 -14.34 2.73 1.40
C ASP A 105 -13.18 2.17 0.56
N TRP A 106 -12.36 3.02 -0.05
CA TRP A 106 -11.12 2.59 -0.71
C TRP A 106 -9.91 3.21 -0.02
N PRO A 107 -8.88 2.41 0.30
CA PRO A 107 -7.67 2.94 0.91
C PRO A 107 -6.83 3.66 -0.16
N GLN A 108 -6.24 4.79 0.23
CA GLN A 108 -5.38 5.61 -0.62
C GLN A 108 -4.19 6.14 0.18
N VAL A 109 -3.03 6.18 -0.44
CA VAL A 109 -1.92 7.03 -0.02
C VAL A 109 -1.93 8.28 -0.91
N ILE A 110 -1.45 9.41 -0.39
CA ILE A 110 -1.37 10.67 -1.14
C ILE A 110 -0.66 10.44 -2.47
N ASP A 111 -1.30 10.81 -3.58
CA ASP A 111 -0.85 10.62 -4.96
C ASP A 111 -0.47 9.18 -5.36
N ALA A 112 -0.86 8.19 -4.54
CA ALA A 112 -0.49 6.78 -4.67
C ALA A 112 1.04 6.56 -4.79
N VAL A 113 1.86 7.35 -4.09
CA VAL A 113 3.32 7.24 -4.10
C VAL A 113 3.91 7.36 -2.68
N PRO A 114 5.14 6.89 -2.44
CA PRO A 114 5.81 7.08 -1.16
C PRO A 114 5.97 8.55 -0.78
N SER A 115 5.59 8.91 0.45
CA SER A 115 5.82 10.24 0.97
C SER A 115 7.32 10.54 1.10
N LEU A 116 7.71 11.76 0.72
CA LEU A 116 9.06 12.27 1.03
C LEU A 116 9.15 12.85 2.44
N LYS A 117 8.00 13.27 2.98
CA LYS A 117 7.77 13.78 4.33
C LYS A 117 6.31 13.49 4.70
N ALA A 118 6.07 13.10 5.94
CA ALA A 118 4.74 12.93 6.50
C ALA A 118 4.73 13.40 7.97
N LYS A 119 3.54 13.60 8.54
CA LYS A 119 3.41 13.66 9.99
C LYS A 119 3.81 12.29 10.57
N ALA A 120 4.35 12.27 11.78
CA ALA A 120 4.62 11.02 12.46
C ALA A 120 3.30 10.43 13.03
N PRO A 121 3.16 9.09 13.10
CA PRO A 121 2.08 8.47 13.84
C PRO A 121 2.08 8.89 15.31
N VAL A 122 0.89 8.96 15.91
CA VAL A 122 0.74 9.34 17.32
C VAL A 122 0.60 8.11 18.21
N PHE A 123 1.56 7.93 19.12
CA PHE A 123 1.48 6.92 20.17
C PHE A 123 1.63 7.61 21.54
N ILE A 124 0.53 7.72 22.27
CA ILE A 124 0.46 8.25 23.61
C ILE A 124 0.85 7.12 24.56
N LYS A 125 2.03 7.26 25.19
CA LYS A 125 2.44 6.31 26.23
C LYS A 125 1.38 6.26 27.33
N GLN A 126 0.82 5.08 27.57
CA GLN A 126 0.02 4.77 28.76
C GLN A 126 0.89 4.82 30.02
#